data_AF-A0A9E0LJC7-F1
#
_entry.id   AF-A0A9E0LJC7-F1
#
_cell.length_a   1.000
_cell.length_b   1.000
_cell.length_c   1.000
_cell.angle_alpha   90.00
_cell.angle_beta   90.00
_cell.angle_gamma   90.00
#
_symmetry.space_group_name_H-M   'P 1'
#
loop_
_entity.id
_entity.type
_entity.pdbx_description
1 polymer ?
#
loop_
_entity_poly.entity_id
_entity_poly.type
_entity_poly.pdbx_seq_one_letter_code
_entity_poly.pdbx_strand_id
1 'polypeptide(L)'
;MTFKAAYVRQTLDHQVIAPSVFGFAALALTPFFIKEEKPIKALALISLASMLFIAIPANMPMPGIPPLLIYPTMLFGNLYDAALRLPQCALVVTGQSKGPADYQKRMLTIKEKNRLPDLDGTVDLLPAQLNVVIAHRYDYQPRPVIQSYLAYKESLIETNTNFWAKAKAADFVVLQEMQDTYGYYPTVHDGPSWLELLSRYEPTRCQPSGLIVKKRAQPRGFKLKALETIHAKLGEPVKIATNDKVKIVFAKINVKITPLGSLQKLFFRIYPPAIAVQMKSGKKETYVAPTDNLRAGFILSPFVSAPEEIEALYSDFISAPGDRQNSNDVVEFTIGERKNDFPWHILSDHCTIELFSLENHN
;
A
#
# COMPACT_ATOMS: atom_id res chain seq x y z
N MET A 1 -10.14 -0.02 -19.81
CA MET A 1 -9.67 -1.18 -19.02
C MET A 1 -8.27 -1.62 -19.42
N THR A 2 -8.01 -1.81 -20.73
CA THR A 2 -6.72 -2.20 -21.32
C THR A 2 -5.53 -1.39 -20.83
N PHE A 3 -5.62 -0.06 -20.84
CA PHE A 3 -4.55 0.82 -20.34
C PHE A 3 -4.24 0.59 -18.85
N LYS A 4 -5.27 0.49 -18.01
CA LYS A 4 -5.13 0.21 -16.58
C LYS A 4 -4.47 -1.16 -16.34
N ALA A 5 -4.84 -2.16 -17.12
CA ALA A 5 -4.29 -3.50 -16.99
C ALA A 5 -2.82 -3.61 -17.49
N ALA A 6 -2.47 -2.95 -18.59
CA ALA A 6 -1.08 -2.94 -19.09
C ALA A 6 -0.11 -2.10 -18.25
N TYR A 7 -0.57 -0.92 -17.78
CA TYR A 7 0.34 0.10 -17.27
C TYR A 7 0.17 0.43 -15.79
N VAL A 8 -0.97 0.10 -15.18
CA VAL A 8 -1.27 0.46 -13.77
C VAL A 8 -1.18 -0.75 -12.84
N ARG A 9 -1.73 -1.90 -13.25
CA ARG A 9 -1.69 -3.16 -12.50
C ARG A 9 -0.89 -4.19 -13.29
N GLN A 10 0.44 -4.13 -13.26
CA GLN A 10 1.29 -5.15 -13.90
C GLN A 10 1.41 -6.42 -13.02
N THR A 11 0.30 -6.91 -12.48
CA THR A 11 0.24 -8.22 -11.81
C THR A 11 0.08 -9.32 -12.85
N LEU A 12 0.54 -10.54 -12.56
CA LEU A 12 0.54 -11.67 -13.49
C LEU A 12 -0.84 -11.95 -14.12
N ASP A 13 -1.95 -11.60 -13.49
CA ASP A 13 -3.30 -11.75 -14.03
C ASP A 13 -3.71 -10.62 -15.00
N HIS A 14 -3.11 -9.44 -14.88
CA HIS A 14 -3.51 -8.23 -15.63
C HIS A 14 -2.63 -7.94 -16.85
N GLN A 15 -1.39 -8.44 -16.92
CA GLN A 15 -0.53 -8.19 -18.08
C GLN A 15 -1.01 -8.91 -19.37
N VAL A 16 -1.93 -9.89 -19.30
CA VAL A 16 -2.56 -10.53 -20.49
C VAL A 16 -3.67 -9.67 -21.09
N ILE A 17 -4.39 -8.92 -20.25
CA ILE A 17 -5.59 -8.19 -20.67
C ILE A 17 -5.25 -7.23 -21.81
N ALA A 18 -4.10 -6.56 -21.74
CA ALA A 18 -3.73 -5.60 -22.76
C ALA A 18 -3.32 -6.23 -24.09
N PRO A 19 -2.34 -7.16 -24.15
CA PRO A 19 -2.02 -7.90 -25.36
C PRO A 19 -3.24 -8.61 -25.96
N SER A 20 -4.10 -9.24 -25.16
CA SER A 20 -5.30 -9.91 -25.68
C SER A 20 -6.28 -8.92 -26.32
N VAL A 21 -6.56 -7.79 -25.69
CA VAL A 21 -7.46 -6.78 -26.28
C VAL A 21 -6.86 -6.16 -27.55
N PHE A 22 -5.55 -5.87 -27.57
CA PHE A 22 -4.91 -5.37 -28.80
C PHE A 22 -4.88 -6.43 -29.90
N GLY A 23 -4.67 -7.70 -29.56
CA GLY A 23 -4.75 -8.82 -30.51
C GLY A 23 -6.16 -9.00 -31.08
N PHE A 24 -7.18 -8.94 -30.24
CA PHE A 24 -8.58 -9.00 -30.67
C PHE A 24 -9.01 -7.77 -31.48
N ALA A 25 -8.55 -6.58 -31.10
CA ALA A 25 -8.78 -5.38 -31.88
C ALA A 25 -8.10 -5.47 -33.25
N ALA A 26 -6.85 -5.94 -33.31
CA ALA A 26 -6.14 -6.18 -34.57
C ALA A 26 -6.90 -7.19 -35.45
N LEU A 27 -7.37 -8.30 -34.88
CA LEU A 27 -8.22 -9.29 -35.54
C LEU A 27 -9.52 -8.70 -36.11
N ALA A 28 -10.25 -7.94 -35.29
CA ALA A 28 -11.52 -7.34 -35.68
C ALA A 28 -11.34 -6.24 -36.74
N LEU A 29 -10.18 -5.57 -36.74
CA LEU A 29 -9.82 -4.51 -37.68
C LEU A 29 -9.13 -5.05 -38.95
N THR A 30 -8.60 -6.28 -38.92
CA THR A 30 -7.94 -6.95 -40.06
C THR A 30 -8.79 -6.91 -41.35
N PRO A 31 -10.13 -7.15 -41.32
CA PRO A 31 -10.96 -7.09 -42.52
C PRO A 31 -11.13 -5.68 -43.10
N PHE A 32 -10.96 -4.64 -42.28
CA PHE A 32 -11.18 -3.25 -42.67
C PHE A 32 -9.93 -2.58 -43.26
N PHE A 33 -8.74 -2.95 -42.75
CA PHE A 33 -7.47 -2.39 -43.23
C PHE A 33 -6.80 -3.23 -44.32
N ILE A 34 -7.18 -4.52 -44.47
CA ILE A 34 -6.59 -5.40 -45.47
C ILE A 34 -7.57 -5.61 -46.64
N LYS A 35 -7.61 -4.61 -47.53
CA LYS A 35 -8.25 -4.72 -48.85
C LYS A 35 -7.35 -5.36 -49.93
N GLU A 36 -6.10 -5.69 -49.61
CA GLU A 36 -5.12 -6.25 -50.56
C GLU A 36 -4.49 -7.59 -50.12
N GLU A 37 -3.70 -8.16 -51.04
CA GLU A 37 -3.31 -9.55 -51.32
C GLU A 37 -3.17 -10.58 -50.17
N LYS A 38 -3.49 -11.84 -50.51
CA LYS A 38 -3.37 -13.05 -49.66
C LYS A 38 -2.14 -13.14 -48.73
N PRO A 39 -0.90 -12.80 -49.15
CA PRO A 39 0.28 -12.84 -48.28
C PRO A 39 0.19 -11.93 -47.05
N ILE A 40 -0.42 -10.74 -47.16
CA ILE A 40 -0.51 -9.78 -46.04
C ILE A 40 -1.49 -10.29 -44.98
N LYS A 41 -2.60 -10.91 -45.41
CA LYS A 41 -3.55 -11.59 -44.51
C LYS A 41 -2.91 -12.77 -43.78
N ALA A 42 -2.12 -13.57 -44.50
CA ALA A 42 -1.38 -14.69 -43.91
C ALA A 42 -0.38 -14.20 -42.87
N LEU A 43 0.39 -13.14 -43.17
CA LEU A 43 1.35 -12.55 -42.24
C LEU A 43 0.66 -12.01 -40.98
N ALA A 44 -0.46 -11.29 -41.12
CA ALA A 44 -1.23 -10.78 -39.99
C ALA A 44 -1.76 -11.90 -39.09
N LEU A 45 -2.30 -12.97 -39.68
CA LEU A 45 -2.76 -14.16 -38.95
C LEU A 45 -1.61 -14.88 -38.24
N ILE A 46 -0.44 -14.99 -38.86
CA ILE A 46 0.75 -15.60 -38.26
C ILE A 46 1.28 -14.75 -37.10
N SER A 47 1.38 -13.43 -37.27
CA SER A 47 1.81 -12.51 -36.21
C SER A 47 0.87 -12.57 -35.00
N LEU A 48 -0.43 -12.65 -35.25
CA LEU A 48 -1.42 -12.83 -34.20
C LEU A 48 -1.30 -14.21 -33.52
N ALA A 49 -1.21 -15.29 -34.30
CA ALA A 49 -1.05 -16.63 -33.74
C ALA A 49 0.23 -16.74 -32.91
N SER A 50 1.34 -16.14 -33.38
CA SER A 50 2.59 -16.03 -32.63
C SER A 50 2.39 -15.22 -31.34
N MET A 51 1.66 -14.10 -31.38
CA MET A 51 1.38 -13.32 -30.18
C MET A 51 0.56 -14.12 -29.15
N LEU A 52 -0.50 -14.82 -29.59
CA LEU A 52 -1.42 -15.54 -28.71
C LEU A 52 -0.83 -16.85 -28.15
N PHE A 53 -0.08 -17.60 -28.95
CA PHE A 53 0.40 -18.95 -28.59
C PHE A 53 1.88 -19.01 -28.22
N ILE A 54 2.65 -17.94 -28.45
CA ILE A 54 4.09 -17.90 -28.15
C ILE A 54 4.41 -16.73 -27.22
N ALA A 55 4.15 -15.49 -27.63
CA ALA A 55 4.58 -14.31 -26.88
C ALA A 55 3.87 -14.16 -25.52
N ILE A 56 2.54 -14.35 -25.47
CA ILE A 56 1.77 -14.29 -24.22
C ILE A 56 2.18 -15.44 -23.28
N PRO A 57 2.18 -16.73 -23.69
CA PRO A 57 2.61 -17.83 -22.82
C PRO A 57 4.04 -17.72 -22.30
N ALA A 58 4.99 -17.24 -23.13
CA ALA A 58 6.39 -17.08 -22.74
C ALA A 58 6.59 -16.04 -21.63
N ASN A 59 5.74 -15.02 -21.57
CA ASN A 59 5.81 -13.97 -20.55
C ASN A 59 4.85 -14.23 -19.36
N MET A 60 4.11 -15.34 -19.39
CA MET A 60 3.12 -15.72 -18.38
C MET A 60 3.19 -17.21 -18.04
N PRO A 61 4.28 -17.66 -17.39
CA PRO A 61 4.36 -19.04 -16.97
C PRO A 61 3.27 -19.31 -15.92
N MET A 62 2.24 -20.08 -16.30
CA MET A 62 1.27 -20.64 -15.37
C MET A 62 1.78 -22.01 -14.90
N PRO A 63 2.13 -22.16 -13.61
CA PRO A 63 2.63 -23.44 -13.09
C PRO A 63 1.64 -24.57 -13.36
N GLY A 64 2.12 -25.67 -13.94
CA GLY A 64 1.30 -26.84 -14.24
C GLY A 64 0.46 -26.77 -15.53
N ILE A 65 0.53 -25.69 -16.30
CA ILE A 65 -0.18 -25.56 -17.58
C ILE A 65 0.83 -25.46 -18.73
N PRO A 66 0.80 -26.38 -19.71
CA PRO A 66 1.66 -26.30 -20.89
C PRO A 66 1.48 -24.98 -21.65
N PRO A 67 2.54 -24.33 -22.17
CA PRO A 67 2.46 -23.03 -22.82
C PRO A 67 1.36 -22.89 -23.90
N LEU A 68 1.20 -23.91 -24.75
CA LEU A 68 0.18 -23.94 -25.81
C LEU A 68 -1.27 -23.96 -25.27
N LEU A 69 -1.47 -24.39 -24.03
CA LEU A 69 -2.78 -24.47 -23.38
C LEU A 69 -3.08 -23.27 -22.48
N ILE A 70 -2.11 -22.39 -22.21
CA ILE A 70 -2.29 -21.22 -21.34
C ILE A 70 -3.43 -20.33 -21.87
N TYR A 71 -3.37 -19.94 -23.15
CA TYR A 71 -4.37 -19.04 -23.73
C TYR A 71 -5.78 -19.68 -23.87
N PRO A 72 -5.94 -20.92 -24.39
CA PRO A 72 -7.23 -21.61 -24.36
C PRO A 72 -7.82 -21.74 -22.96
N THR A 73 -7.00 -22.02 -21.94
CA THR A 73 -7.45 -22.12 -20.55
C THR A 73 -7.95 -20.78 -20.03
N MET A 74 -7.29 -19.68 -20.35
CA MET A 74 -7.75 -18.34 -19.98
C MET A 74 -9.07 -17.96 -20.68
N LEU A 75 -9.21 -18.28 -21.96
CA LEU A 75 -10.47 -18.06 -22.69
C LEU A 75 -11.62 -18.86 -22.09
N PHE A 76 -11.38 -20.13 -21.78
CA PHE A 76 -12.36 -20.98 -21.11
C PHE A 76 -12.71 -20.43 -19.73
N GLY A 77 -11.72 -20.02 -18.93
CA GLY A 77 -11.95 -19.39 -17.63
C GLY A 77 -12.79 -18.13 -17.71
N ASN A 78 -12.52 -17.24 -18.68
CA ASN A 78 -13.32 -16.04 -18.91
C ASN A 78 -14.76 -16.36 -19.36
N LEU A 79 -14.93 -17.35 -20.24
CA LEU A 79 -16.26 -17.79 -20.70
C LEU A 79 -17.05 -18.44 -19.56
N TYR A 80 -16.39 -19.26 -18.74
CA TYR A 80 -16.94 -19.86 -17.54
C TYR A 80 -17.38 -18.80 -16.53
N ASP A 81 -16.52 -17.82 -16.24
CA ASP A 81 -16.84 -16.68 -15.39
C ASP A 81 -18.04 -15.89 -15.92
N ALA A 82 -18.09 -15.63 -17.23
CA ALA A 82 -19.22 -14.96 -17.86
C ALA A 82 -20.51 -15.79 -17.72
N ALA A 83 -20.45 -17.09 -17.99
CA ALA A 83 -21.58 -18.01 -17.84
C ALA A 83 -22.09 -18.07 -16.40
N LEU A 84 -21.20 -18.02 -15.40
CA LEU A 84 -21.59 -17.97 -13.99
C LEU A 84 -22.19 -16.61 -13.58
N ARG A 85 -21.72 -15.49 -14.16
CA ARG A 85 -22.17 -14.14 -13.81
C ARG A 85 -23.45 -13.73 -14.54
N LEU A 86 -23.70 -14.23 -15.74
CA LEU A 86 -24.89 -13.88 -16.55
C LEU A 86 -26.22 -14.12 -15.80
N PRO A 87 -26.44 -15.25 -15.11
CA PRO A 87 -27.63 -15.45 -14.29
C PRO A 87 -27.79 -14.40 -13.19
N GLN A 88 -26.70 -14.03 -12.51
CA GLN A 88 -26.75 -12.98 -11.48
C GLN A 88 -27.08 -11.62 -12.07
N CYS A 89 -26.53 -11.29 -13.24
CA CYS A 89 -26.88 -10.07 -13.97
C CYS A 89 -28.36 -10.05 -14.34
N ALA A 90 -28.90 -11.17 -14.84
CA ALA A 90 -30.32 -11.30 -15.13
C ALA A 90 -31.18 -11.07 -13.88
N LEU A 91 -30.83 -11.69 -12.74
CA LEU A 91 -31.53 -11.47 -11.46
C LEU A 91 -31.50 -10.00 -11.01
N VAL A 92 -30.39 -9.29 -11.23
CA VAL A 92 -30.30 -7.85 -10.91
C VAL A 92 -31.22 -7.04 -11.81
N VAL A 93 -31.20 -7.27 -13.13
CA VAL A 93 -32.02 -6.54 -14.10
C VAL A 93 -33.51 -6.82 -13.91
N THR A 94 -33.89 -8.04 -13.52
CA THR A 94 -35.30 -8.41 -13.25
C THR A 94 -35.76 -8.01 -11.85
N GLY A 95 -34.90 -7.39 -11.02
CA GLY A 95 -35.23 -7.02 -9.64
C GLY A 95 -35.37 -8.20 -8.67
N GLN A 96 -34.95 -9.40 -9.08
CA GLN A 96 -35.03 -10.64 -8.29
C GLN A 96 -33.73 -10.97 -7.54
N SER A 97 -32.73 -10.09 -7.60
CA SER A 97 -31.45 -10.29 -6.94
C SER A 97 -31.58 -10.27 -5.42
N LYS A 98 -30.89 -11.21 -4.77
CA LYS A 98 -30.71 -11.23 -3.31
C LYS A 98 -29.67 -10.22 -2.82
N GLY A 99 -29.07 -9.45 -3.73
CA GLY A 99 -28.01 -8.48 -3.46
C GLY A 99 -28.24 -7.57 -2.25
N PRO A 100 -29.42 -6.94 -2.07
CA PRO A 100 -29.71 -6.11 -0.90
C PRO A 100 -29.66 -6.89 0.43
N ALA A 101 -30.24 -8.10 0.47
CA ALA A 101 -30.21 -8.95 1.67
C ALA A 101 -28.80 -9.48 1.95
N ASP A 102 -28.08 -9.89 0.89
CA ASP A 102 -26.69 -10.35 0.98
C ASP A 102 -25.75 -9.23 1.44
N TYR A 103 -25.99 -8.00 0.99
CA TYR A 103 -25.30 -6.80 1.45
C TYR A 103 -25.51 -6.59 2.94
N GLN A 104 -26.76 -6.62 3.42
CA GLN A 104 -27.06 -6.48 4.86
C GLN A 104 -26.38 -7.57 5.69
N LYS A 105 -26.48 -8.83 5.27
CA LYS A 105 -25.79 -9.96 5.91
C LYS A 105 -24.28 -9.74 5.97
N ARG A 106 -23.68 -9.26 4.87
CA ARG A 106 -22.25 -8.99 4.80
C ARG A 106 -21.83 -7.82 5.69
N MET A 107 -22.64 -6.76 5.79
CA MET A 107 -22.38 -5.65 6.70
C MET A 107 -22.43 -6.11 8.17
N LEU A 108 -23.39 -6.97 8.53
CA LEU A 108 -23.45 -7.56 9.88
C LEU A 108 -22.20 -8.40 10.18
N THR A 109 -21.78 -9.27 9.24
CA THR A 109 -20.55 -10.05 9.40
C THR A 109 -19.31 -9.16 9.56
N ILE A 110 -19.21 -8.04 8.82
CA ILE A 110 -18.10 -7.10 8.96
C ILE A 110 -18.15 -6.42 10.33
N LYS A 111 -19.33 -5.96 10.78
CA LYS A 111 -19.54 -5.35 12.09
C LYS A 111 -19.17 -6.31 13.23
N GLU A 112 -19.53 -7.59 13.11
CA GLU A 112 -19.21 -8.63 14.10
C GLU A 112 -17.72 -8.97 14.16
N LYS A 113 -17.03 -8.99 13.01
CA LYS A 113 -15.58 -9.24 12.94
C LYS A 113 -14.75 -8.04 13.39
N ASN A 114 -15.30 -6.84 13.23
CA ASN A 114 -14.63 -5.58 13.59
C ASN A 114 -15.45 -4.88 14.68
N ARG A 115 -15.70 -5.53 15.82
CA ARG A 115 -16.57 -4.95 16.86
C ARG A 115 -15.99 -3.64 17.33
N LEU A 116 -16.59 -2.50 17.03
CA LEU A 116 -16.17 -1.19 17.51
C LEU A 116 -17.37 -0.55 18.25
N PRO A 117 -17.15 0.37 19.20
CA PRO A 117 -18.24 1.08 19.86
C PRO A 117 -18.95 2.00 18.86
N ASP A 118 -20.19 2.35 19.17
CA ASP A 118 -20.84 3.46 18.50
C ASP A 118 -20.14 4.77 18.93
N LEU A 119 -19.91 5.68 17.98
CA LEU A 119 -19.20 6.93 18.19
C LEU A 119 -20.13 8.09 17.82
N ASP A 120 -20.28 9.04 18.75
CA ASP A 120 -21.07 10.25 18.56
C ASP A 120 -20.17 11.39 18.09
N GLY A 121 -20.03 11.54 16.77
CA GLY A 121 -19.16 12.49 16.10
C GLY A 121 -18.63 11.95 14.78
N THR A 122 -17.87 12.79 14.08
CA THR A 122 -17.29 12.42 12.80
C THR A 122 -16.12 11.44 12.97
N VAL A 123 -15.98 10.49 12.04
CA VAL A 123 -14.98 9.41 12.12
C VAL A 123 -14.15 9.37 10.84
N ASP A 124 -12.84 9.21 10.97
CA ASP A 124 -11.99 8.68 9.91
C ASP A 124 -11.39 7.31 10.31
N LEU A 125 -10.82 6.58 9.35
CA LEU A 125 -10.26 5.25 9.57
C LEU A 125 -8.93 5.09 8.82
N LEU A 126 -7.92 4.59 9.53
CA LEU A 126 -6.64 4.15 8.97
C LEU A 126 -6.45 2.63 9.21
N PRO A 127 -5.71 1.92 8.33
CA PRO A 127 -5.10 2.44 7.10
C PRO A 127 -6.02 2.43 5.85
N ALA A 128 -6.93 1.47 5.70
CA ALA A 128 -7.67 1.31 4.42
C ALA A 128 -9.04 0.59 4.45
N GLN A 129 -9.50 0.08 5.60
CA GLN A 129 -10.66 -0.80 5.70
C GLN A 129 -12.00 -0.03 5.73
N LEU A 130 -12.31 0.68 4.64
CA LEU A 130 -13.51 1.54 4.54
C LEU A 130 -14.84 0.80 4.72
N ASN A 131 -14.86 -0.50 4.47
CA ASN A 131 -16.03 -1.34 4.72
C ASN A 131 -16.42 -1.37 6.21
N VAL A 132 -15.48 -1.15 7.13
CA VAL A 132 -15.74 -1.09 8.58
C VAL A 132 -16.58 0.14 8.92
N VAL A 133 -16.22 1.31 8.39
CA VAL A 133 -16.98 2.55 8.57
C VAL A 133 -18.43 2.39 8.09
N ILE A 134 -18.62 1.79 6.90
CA ILE A 134 -19.95 1.55 6.33
C ILE A 134 -20.75 0.57 7.19
N ALA A 135 -20.13 -0.53 7.64
CA ALA A 135 -20.79 -1.55 8.46
C ALA A 135 -21.26 -1.01 9.82
N HIS A 136 -20.49 -0.09 10.40
CA HIS A 136 -20.86 0.58 11.67
C HIS A 136 -21.76 1.80 11.50
N ARG A 137 -21.96 2.27 10.26
CA ARG A 137 -22.74 3.48 9.95
C ARG A 137 -22.19 4.73 10.65
N TYR A 138 -20.88 4.83 10.77
CA TYR A 138 -20.26 6.04 11.31
C TYR A 138 -20.49 7.24 10.39
N ASP A 139 -20.54 8.44 10.98
CA ASP A 139 -20.53 9.70 10.23
C ASP A 139 -19.12 9.93 9.64
N TYR A 140 -18.93 9.51 8.39
CA TYR A 140 -17.59 9.40 7.81
C TYR A 140 -17.05 10.74 7.31
N GLN A 141 -15.95 11.20 7.90
CA GLN A 141 -15.24 12.42 7.52
C GLN A 141 -13.78 12.10 7.15
N PRO A 142 -13.55 11.57 5.94
CA PRO A 142 -12.22 11.16 5.52
C PRO A 142 -11.27 12.33 5.31
N ARG A 143 -9.98 12.07 5.50
CA ARG A 143 -8.90 12.83 4.84
C ARG A 143 -8.94 12.72 3.30
N PRO A 144 -8.36 13.67 2.55
CA PRO A 144 -8.49 13.75 1.09
C PRO A 144 -8.05 12.49 0.35
N VAL A 145 -6.92 11.89 0.75
CA VAL A 145 -6.47 10.59 0.22
C VAL A 145 -6.89 9.51 1.21
N ILE A 146 -8.06 8.94 0.92
CA ILE A 146 -8.87 8.16 1.85
C ILE A 146 -8.17 6.87 2.32
N GLN A 147 -7.43 6.18 1.44
CA GLN A 147 -6.70 4.93 1.77
C GLN A 147 -5.21 5.20 1.80
N SER A 148 -4.51 4.84 2.90
CA SER A 148 -3.12 5.29 3.12
C SER A 148 -2.16 4.88 1.99
N TYR A 149 -2.32 3.68 1.43
CA TYR A 149 -1.45 3.19 0.35
C TYR A 149 -1.62 3.97 -0.96
N LEU A 150 -2.67 4.77 -1.11
CA LEU A 150 -2.86 5.67 -2.25
C LEU A 150 -2.13 7.01 -2.08
N ALA A 151 -1.64 7.34 -0.87
CA ALA A 151 -0.77 8.48 -0.63
C ALA A 151 0.70 8.11 -0.95
N TYR A 152 0.95 7.78 -2.22
CA TYR A 152 2.26 7.31 -2.71
C TYR A 152 3.15 8.44 -3.28
N LYS A 153 2.67 9.69 -3.21
CA LYS A 153 3.41 10.89 -3.59
C LYS A 153 3.53 11.82 -2.42
N GLU A 154 4.67 12.50 -2.32
CA GLU A 154 4.92 13.49 -1.26
C GLU A 154 3.82 14.55 -1.19
N SER A 155 3.39 15.11 -2.33
CA SER A 155 2.29 16.07 -2.37
C SER A 155 0.94 15.51 -1.88
N LEU A 156 0.68 14.20 -2.07
CA LEU A 156 -0.52 13.53 -1.56
C LEU A 156 -0.42 13.29 -0.05
N ILE A 157 0.75 12.89 0.42
CA ILE A 157 1.06 12.72 1.85
C ILE A 157 0.95 14.06 2.59
N GLU A 158 1.50 15.13 2.02
CA GLU A 158 1.37 16.50 2.54
C GLU A 158 -0.09 16.95 2.57
N THR A 159 -0.87 16.63 1.54
CA THR A 159 -2.31 16.95 1.50
C THR A 159 -3.06 16.31 2.67
N ASN A 160 -2.77 15.04 2.98
CA ASN A 160 -3.34 14.36 4.15
C ASN A 160 -2.85 14.97 5.47
N THR A 161 -1.54 15.22 5.60
CA THR A 161 -0.94 15.80 6.81
C THR A 161 -1.53 17.18 7.12
N ASN A 162 -1.63 18.04 6.10
CA ASN A 162 -2.23 19.37 6.23
C ASN A 162 -3.74 19.31 6.52
N PHE A 163 -4.44 18.24 6.15
CA PHE A 163 -5.84 18.06 6.50
C PHE A 163 -6.02 17.82 8.01
N TRP A 164 -5.17 16.98 8.61
CA TRP A 164 -5.20 16.69 10.05
C TRP A 164 -4.96 17.93 10.92
N ALA A 165 -4.22 18.90 10.41
CA ALA A 165 -4.01 20.17 11.08
C ALA A 165 -5.27 21.07 11.15
N LYS A 166 -6.32 20.80 10.34
CA LYS A 166 -7.50 21.67 10.21
C LYS A 166 -8.58 21.36 11.25
N ALA A 167 -9.41 22.36 11.53
CA ALA A 167 -10.61 22.20 12.37
C ALA A 167 -11.57 21.12 11.83
N LYS A 168 -11.63 20.94 10.50
CA LYS A 168 -12.49 19.96 9.82
C LYS A 168 -12.03 18.49 9.94
N ALA A 169 -10.84 18.21 10.47
CA ALA A 169 -10.42 16.83 10.71
C ALA A 169 -11.38 16.14 11.69
N ALA A 170 -11.66 14.84 11.46
CA ALA A 170 -12.66 14.06 12.17
C ALA A 170 -12.51 14.11 13.70
N ASP A 171 -13.61 14.00 14.44
CA ASP A 171 -13.62 13.99 15.90
C ASP A 171 -12.95 12.72 16.46
N PHE A 172 -13.11 11.59 15.75
CA PHE A 172 -12.50 10.32 16.07
C PHE A 172 -11.72 9.76 14.89
N VAL A 173 -10.66 9.01 15.20
CA VAL A 173 -9.93 8.22 14.22
C VAL A 173 -9.82 6.79 14.73
N VAL A 174 -10.22 5.84 13.90
CA VAL A 174 -10.02 4.41 14.15
C VAL A 174 -8.71 3.98 13.49
N LEU A 175 -7.71 3.65 14.31
CA LEU A 175 -6.42 3.12 13.88
C LEU A 175 -6.47 1.59 13.98
N GLN A 176 -6.74 0.93 12.86
CA GLN A 176 -6.68 -0.53 12.78
C GLN A 176 -5.24 -0.99 12.57
N GLU A 177 -5.03 -2.31 12.52
CA GLU A 177 -3.72 -2.89 12.23
C GLU A 177 -3.13 -2.29 10.95
N MET A 178 -1.90 -1.77 11.04
CA MET A 178 -1.17 -1.12 9.96
C MET A 178 -0.51 -2.13 9.02
N GLN A 179 -1.21 -3.25 8.78
CA GLN A 179 -0.84 -4.27 7.83
C GLN A 179 -1.62 -4.06 6.54
N ASP A 180 -0.95 -4.26 5.42
CA ASP A 180 -1.56 -4.21 4.10
C ASP A 180 -1.20 -5.45 3.26
N THR A 181 -1.93 -5.62 2.16
CA THR A 181 -1.79 -6.78 1.26
C THR A 181 -0.46 -6.81 0.49
N TYR A 182 0.24 -5.68 0.40
CA TYR A 182 1.47 -5.49 -0.36
C TYR A 182 2.74 -5.51 0.52
N GLY A 183 2.58 -5.58 1.85
CA GLY A 183 3.67 -5.69 2.82
C GLY A 183 4.49 -4.40 2.94
N TYR A 184 3.85 -3.23 2.96
CA TYR A 184 4.55 -1.99 3.24
C TYR A 184 4.98 -1.91 4.70
N TYR A 185 5.98 -1.07 4.96
CA TYR A 185 6.41 -0.82 6.33
C TYR A 185 5.26 -0.08 7.07
N PRO A 186 4.81 -0.54 8.26
CA PRO A 186 3.51 -0.16 8.81
C PRO A 186 3.21 1.34 8.87
N THR A 187 4.17 2.17 9.26
CA THR A 187 3.99 3.62 9.44
C THR A 187 4.43 4.44 8.23
N VAL A 188 4.87 3.81 7.14
CA VAL A 188 5.48 4.50 5.99
C VAL A 188 4.45 5.24 5.13
N HIS A 189 3.23 4.71 5.08
CA HIS A 189 2.13 5.39 4.42
C HIS A 189 1.52 6.45 5.33
N ASP A 190 1.30 7.64 4.76
CA ASP A 190 0.93 8.84 5.52
C ASP A 190 1.86 9.14 6.71
N GLY A 191 3.14 8.81 6.59
CA GLY A 191 4.09 8.86 7.69
C GLY A 191 4.13 10.20 8.47
N PRO A 192 4.15 11.37 7.82
CA PRO A 192 4.11 12.66 8.52
C PRO A 192 2.78 12.93 9.25
N SER A 193 1.68 12.27 8.87
CA SER A 193 0.39 12.39 9.58
C SER A 193 0.45 11.82 11.00
N TRP A 194 1.40 10.94 11.32
CA TRP A 194 1.61 10.47 12.69
C TRP A 194 1.92 11.60 13.67
N LEU A 195 2.63 12.65 13.23
CA LEU A 195 2.91 13.83 14.06
C LEU A 195 1.61 14.54 14.47
N GLU A 196 0.69 14.72 13.52
CA GLU A 196 -0.60 15.35 13.76
C GLU A 196 -1.52 14.45 14.59
N LEU A 197 -1.53 13.14 14.34
CA LEU A 197 -2.30 12.17 15.13
C LEU A 197 -1.85 12.17 16.61
N LEU A 198 -0.55 12.03 16.86
CA LEU A 198 0.01 12.04 18.22
C LEU A 198 -0.19 13.39 18.93
N SER A 199 -0.13 14.49 18.18
CA SER A 199 -0.32 15.84 18.73
C SER A 199 -1.78 16.15 19.04
N ARG A 200 -2.70 15.80 18.16
CA ARG A 200 -4.08 16.29 18.19
C ARG A 200 -5.08 15.28 18.70
N TYR A 201 -4.72 14.01 18.80
CA TYR A 201 -5.62 12.97 19.25
C TYR A 201 -5.10 12.28 20.51
N GLU A 202 -6.02 11.66 21.23
CA GLU A 202 -5.72 10.89 22.44
C GLU A 202 -6.45 9.56 22.45
N PRO A 203 -5.80 8.47 22.91
CA PRO A 203 -6.45 7.18 23.08
C PRO A 203 -7.68 7.29 23.96
N THR A 204 -8.76 6.65 23.53
CA THR A 204 -9.98 6.51 24.33
C THR A 204 -10.31 5.06 24.61
N ARG A 205 -10.04 4.18 23.63
CA ARG A 205 -10.28 2.75 23.76
C ARG A 205 -9.39 1.98 22.81
N CYS A 206 -8.67 1.00 23.34
CA CYS A 206 -7.91 0.03 22.56
C CYS A 206 -8.57 -1.35 22.63
N GLN A 207 -8.55 -2.05 21.50
CA GLN A 207 -9.12 -3.37 21.35
C GLN A 207 -8.59 -4.03 20.06
N PRO A 208 -8.72 -5.36 19.90
CA PRO A 208 -8.11 -6.07 18.76
C PRO A 208 -8.55 -5.58 17.38
N SER A 209 -9.77 -5.02 17.26
CA SER A 209 -10.29 -4.50 16.01
C SER A 209 -9.83 -3.08 15.67
N GLY A 210 -9.12 -2.40 16.57
CA GLY A 210 -8.60 -1.05 16.35
C GLY A 210 -8.51 -0.21 17.62
N LEU A 211 -7.59 0.75 17.58
CA LEU A 211 -7.44 1.81 18.58
C LEU A 211 -8.31 3.01 18.17
N ILE A 212 -9.10 3.51 19.10
CA ILE A 212 -9.94 4.69 18.88
C ILE A 212 -9.27 5.86 19.56
N VAL A 213 -8.92 6.85 18.77
CA VAL A 213 -8.37 8.11 19.27
C VAL A 213 -9.37 9.24 19.05
N LYS A 214 -9.53 10.10 20.05
CA LYS A 214 -10.42 11.26 20.02
C LYS A 214 -9.62 12.54 19.91
N LYS A 215 -10.12 13.49 19.14
CA LYS A 215 -9.52 14.81 18.98
C LYS A 215 -9.47 15.54 20.32
N ARG A 216 -8.28 16.00 20.69
CA ARG A 216 -8.02 16.81 21.88
C ARG A 216 -8.62 18.21 21.70
N ALA A 217 -9.11 18.78 22.79
CA ALA A 217 -9.46 20.21 22.83
C ALA A 217 -8.22 21.10 22.64
N GLN A 218 -7.07 20.66 23.17
CA GLN A 218 -5.79 21.34 23.04
C GLN A 218 -4.72 20.38 22.52
N PRO A 219 -4.16 20.62 21.31
CA PRO A 219 -3.07 19.82 20.78
C PRO A 219 -1.79 19.87 21.64
N ARG A 220 -1.05 18.76 21.69
CA ARG A 220 0.32 18.73 22.21
C ARG A 220 1.29 19.33 21.19
N GLY A 221 2.36 19.95 21.67
CA GLY A 221 3.36 20.61 20.84
C GLY A 221 4.49 19.69 20.38
N PHE A 222 4.20 18.49 19.84
CA PHE A 222 5.29 17.60 19.41
C PHE A 222 6.14 18.24 18.30
N LYS A 223 7.46 18.07 18.40
CA LYS A 223 8.41 18.55 17.39
C LYS A 223 9.45 17.49 17.07
N LEU A 224 9.91 17.52 15.83
CA LEU A 224 11.08 16.77 15.38
C LEU A 224 12.34 17.52 15.79
N LYS A 225 13.19 16.86 16.57
CA LYS A 225 14.53 17.33 16.91
C LYS A 225 15.55 16.45 16.22
N ALA A 226 16.44 17.05 15.44
CA ALA A 226 17.48 16.32 14.73
C ALA A 226 18.34 15.51 15.71
N LEU A 227 18.54 14.24 15.39
CA LEU A 227 19.45 13.33 16.09
C LEU A 227 20.74 13.17 15.31
N GLU A 228 20.62 12.75 14.05
CA GLU A 228 21.76 12.38 13.23
C GLU A 228 21.42 12.49 11.73
N THR A 229 22.44 12.76 10.92
CA THR A 229 22.38 12.64 9.46
C THR A 229 23.44 11.64 9.02
N ILE A 230 23.02 10.59 8.32
CA ILE A 230 23.85 9.46 7.93
C ILE A 230 23.88 9.38 6.40
N HIS A 231 25.07 9.27 5.84
CA HIS A 231 25.28 8.92 4.44
C HIS A 231 25.66 7.45 4.36
N ALA A 232 24.78 6.62 3.80
CA ALA A 232 24.96 5.18 3.73
C ALA A 232 24.79 4.68 2.29
N LYS A 233 25.32 3.49 1.99
CA LYS A 233 25.01 2.82 0.73
C LYS A 233 23.82 1.87 0.86
N LEU A 234 23.13 1.63 -0.25
CA LEU A 234 22.11 0.60 -0.33
C LEU A 234 22.72 -0.78 -0.01
N GLY A 235 22.00 -1.56 0.78
CA GLY A 235 22.46 -2.85 1.29
C GLY A 235 23.35 -2.77 2.53
N GLU A 236 23.83 -1.59 2.94
CA GLU A 236 24.61 -1.44 4.16
C GLU A 236 23.69 -1.32 5.39
N PRO A 237 23.95 -2.07 6.48
CA PRO A 237 23.20 -1.92 7.72
C PRO A 237 23.52 -0.60 8.42
N VAL A 238 22.48 0.09 8.87
CA VAL A 238 22.54 1.35 9.62
C VAL A 238 22.04 1.09 11.03
N LYS A 239 22.92 1.28 12.01
CA LYS A 239 22.59 1.15 13.44
C LYS A 239 21.91 2.40 13.94
N ILE A 240 20.86 2.23 14.74
CA ILE A 240 20.15 3.32 15.41
C ILE A 240 20.65 3.41 16.83
N ALA A 241 21.23 4.56 17.20
CA ALA A 241 21.62 4.83 18.59
C ALA A 241 20.36 5.13 19.44
N THR A 242 19.60 4.09 19.78
CA THR A 242 18.48 4.21 20.72
C THR A 242 19.05 4.41 22.14
N ASN A 243 18.85 5.59 22.72
CA ASN A 243 19.11 5.83 24.14
C ASN A 243 17.77 5.94 24.89
N ASP A 244 17.76 5.75 26.21
CA ASP A 244 16.53 5.75 27.03
C ASP A 244 15.75 7.09 26.98
N LYS A 245 16.33 8.16 26.43
CA LYS A 245 15.68 9.47 26.30
C LYS A 245 14.90 9.60 24.99
N VAL A 246 15.27 8.87 23.94
CA VAL A 246 14.62 8.92 22.62
C VAL A 246 13.58 7.81 22.56
N LYS A 247 12.30 8.18 22.72
CA LYS A 247 11.18 7.23 22.71
C LYS A 247 10.69 6.87 21.32
N ILE A 248 10.69 7.84 20.41
CA ILE A 248 10.19 7.68 19.04
C ILE A 248 11.24 8.27 18.10
N VAL A 249 11.74 7.44 17.18
CA VAL A 249 12.65 7.83 16.10
C VAL A 249 11.84 8.00 14.82
N PHE A 250 11.78 9.22 14.32
CA PHE A 250 11.24 9.55 13.02
C PHE A 250 12.38 9.60 12.00
N ALA A 251 12.20 8.99 10.83
CA ALA A 251 13.23 8.94 9.80
C ALA A 251 12.73 9.59 8.50
N LYS A 252 13.60 10.34 7.84
CA LYS A 252 13.46 10.74 6.44
C LYS A 252 14.62 10.14 5.65
N ILE A 253 14.32 9.40 4.59
CA ILE A 253 15.32 8.68 3.82
C ILE A 253 15.19 9.09 2.35
N ASN A 254 16.23 9.76 1.85
CA ASN A 254 16.29 10.19 0.47
C ASN A 254 17.07 9.19 -0.38
N VAL A 255 16.34 8.35 -1.11
CA VAL A 255 16.88 7.43 -2.11
C VAL A 255 16.62 8.01 -3.51
N LYS A 256 17.69 8.34 -4.23
CA LYS A 256 17.59 8.93 -5.57
C LYS A 256 17.47 7.85 -6.63
N ILE A 257 16.72 8.14 -7.69
CA ILE A 257 16.72 7.33 -8.92
C ILE A 257 17.89 7.82 -9.78
N THR A 258 18.62 6.90 -10.41
CA THR A 258 19.71 7.27 -11.33
C THR A 258 19.16 7.95 -12.59
N PRO A 259 19.96 8.71 -13.35
CA PRO A 259 19.53 9.24 -14.65
C PRO A 259 19.05 8.13 -15.61
N LEU A 260 19.76 7.00 -15.62
CA LEU A 260 19.37 5.82 -16.40
C LEU A 260 18.05 5.22 -15.89
N GLY A 261 17.88 5.09 -14.57
CA GLY A 261 16.62 4.66 -13.97
C GLY A 261 15.46 5.61 -14.30
N SER A 262 15.72 6.91 -14.40
CA SER A 262 14.71 7.90 -14.79
C SER A 262 14.24 7.72 -16.24
N LEU A 263 15.15 7.40 -17.16
CA LEU A 263 14.79 7.03 -18.53
C LEU A 263 14.01 5.72 -18.58
N GLN A 264 14.43 4.72 -17.79
CA GLN A 264 13.74 3.42 -17.72
C GLN A 264 12.32 3.56 -17.16
N LYS A 265 12.09 4.48 -16.23
CA LYS A 265 10.76 4.79 -15.69
C LYS A 265 9.73 5.18 -16.74
N LEU A 266 10.17 5.69 -17.90
CA LEU A 266 9.28 6.02 -19.02
C LEU A 266 8.70 4.76 -19.68
N PHE A 267 9.47 3.67 -19.68
CA PHE A 267 9.12 2.42 -20.37
C PHE A 267 8.63 1.34 -19.40
N PHE A 268 9.11 1.36 -18.15
CA PHE A 268 8.89 0.30 -17.17
C PHE A 268 8.46 0.85 -15.81
N ARG A 269 7.68 0.04 -15.09
CA ARG A 269 7.40 0.29 -13.68
C ARG A 269 8.61 -0.11 -12.84
N ILE A 270 9.10 0.82 -12.04
CA ILE A 270 10.17 0.57 -11.07
C ILE A 270 9.56 -0.02 -9.80
N TYR A 271 10.08 -1.14 -9.32
CA TYR A 271 9.67 -1.65 -8.01
C TYR A 271 10.24 -0.76 -6.89
N PRO A 272 9.44 -0.44 -5.87
CA PRO A 272 9.92 0.26 -4.68
C PRO A 272 11.09 -0.49 -4.00
N PRO A 273 12.00 0.23 -3.31
CA PRO A 273 12.99 -0.42 -2.47
C PRO A 273 12.34 -1.17 -1.31
N ALA A 274 13.13 -2.05 -0.71
CA ALA A 274 12.80 -2.71 0.55
C ALA A 274 13.50 -2.01 1.72
N ILE A 275 12.86 -2.05 2.87
CA ILE A 275 13.45 -1.74 4.18
C ILE A 275 13.45 -3.02 5.01
N ALA A 276 14.63 -3.48 5.41
CA ALA A 276 14.78 -4.53 6.40
C ALA A 276 15.04 -3.89 7.76
N VAL A 277 14.36 -4.35 8.81
CA VAL A 277 14.56 -3.87 10.18
C VAL A 277 14.89 -5.03 11.10
N GLN A 278 15.78 -4.77 12.05
CA GLN A 278 16.06 -5.64 13.17
C GLN A 278 15.63 -4.94 14.46
N MET A 279 14.72 -5.59 15.19
CA MET A 279 14.25 -5.12 16.50
C MET A 279 15.19 -5.58 17.61
N LYS A 280 15.11 -4.91 18.76
CA LYS A 280 15.86 -5.27 19.97
C LYS A 280 15.55 -6.68 20.48
N SER A 281 14.31 -7.13 20.27
CA SER A 281 13.88 -8.52 20.52
C SER A 281 14.61 -9.57 19.66
N GLY A 282 15.38 -9.14 18.65
CA GLY A 282 16.07 -10.02 17.70
C GLY A 282 15.24 -10.37 16.47
N LYS A 283 13.95 -10.02 16.44
CA LYS A 283 13.07 -10.22 15.29
C LYS A 283 13.55 -9.39 14.10
N LYS A 284 13.63 -10.01 12.92
CA LYS A 284 13.98 -9.37 11.65
C LYS A 284 12.82 -9.44 10.68
N GLU A 285 12.46 -8.31 10.10
CA GLU A 285 11.38 -8.22 9.12
C GLU A 285 11.78 -7.37 7.94
N THR A 286 11.15 -7.58 6.78
CA THR A 286 11.44 -6.85 5.55
C THR A 286 10.15 -6.41 4.89
N TYR A 287 10.12 -5.14 4.51
CA TYR A 287 8.93 -4.47 4.02
C TYR A 287 9.21 -3.68 2.75
N VAL A 288 8.14 -3.34 2.04
CA VAL A 288 8.17 -2.40 0.92
C VAL A 288 8.17 -0.97 1.45
N ALA A 289 9.04 -0.11 0.92
CA ALA A 289 9.10 1.30 1.31
C ALA A 289 9.31 2.20 0.09
N PRO A 290 8.24 2.77 -0.51
CA PRO A 290 8.35 3.65 -1.66
C PRO A 290 9.21 4.88 -1.38
N THR A 291 9.99 5.30 -2.39
CA THR A 291 10.97 6.39 -2.23
C THR A 291 10.33 7.73 -1.85
N ASP A 292 9.16 8.05 -2.40
CA ASP A 292 8.43 9.28 -2.04
C ASP A 292 7.90 9.22 -0.59
N ASN A 293 7.51 8.04 -0.09
CA ASN A 293 7.10 7.84 1.31
C ASN A 293 8.29 7.90 2.28
N LEU A 294 9.40 7.26 1.91
CA LEU A 294 10.66 7.33 2.64
C LEU A 294 11.15 8.77 2.79
N ARG A 295 11.07 9.57 1.73
CA ARG A 295 11.48 10.99 1.73
C ARG A 295 10.56 11.85 2.58
N ALA A 296 9.24 11.65 2.48
CA ALA A 296 8.27 12.36 3.32
C ALA A 296 8.50 12.10 4.81
N GLY A 297 8.88 10.86 5.14
CA GLY A 297 9.30 10.42 6.46
C GLY A 297 8.21 9.69 7.23
N PHE A 298 8.63 8.93 8.24
CA PHE A 298 7.77 7.99 8.98
C PHE A 298 8.37 7.66 10.36
N ILE A 299 7.58 7.03 11.23
CA ILE A 299 8.08 6.49 12.51
C ILE A 299 8.87 5.22 12.21
N LEU A 300 10.19 5.28 12.33
CA LEU A 300 11.08 4.13 12.13
C LEU A 300 11.22 3.27 13.40
N SER A 301 11.11 3.89 14.57
CA SER A 301 11.20 3.19 15.86
C SER A 301 10.29 3.87 16.89
N PRO A 302 9.59 3.12 17.77
CA PRO A 302 9.48 1.67 17.77
C PRO A 302 8.71 1.16 16.54
N PHE A 303 8.94 -0.10 16.18
CA PHE A 303 8.13 -0.78 15.19
C PHE A 303 6.72 -0.99 15.76
N VAL A 304 5.72 -0.37 15.13
CA VAL A 304 4.32 -0.50 15.54
C VAL A 304 3.45 -0.90 14.36
N SER A 305 2.61 -1.91 14.57
CA SER A 305 1.64 -2.38 13.58
C SER A 305 0.28 -2.62 14.21
N ALA A 306 0.24 -3.24 15.39
CA ALA A 306 -1.00 -3.58 16.08
C ALA A 306 -1.60 -2.39 16.86
N PRO A 307 -2.92 -2.36 17.10
CA PRO A 307 -3.59 -1.30 17.87
C PRO A 307 -2.94 -1.01 19.23
N GLU A 308 -2.55 -2.04 19.97
CA GLU A 308 -1.94 -1.94 21.30
C GLU A 308 -0.53 -1.32 21.23
N GLU A 309 0.24 -1.64 20.20
CA GLU A 309 1.56 -1.06 19.94
C GLU A 309 1.45 0.42 19.54
N ILE A 310 0.42 0.75 18.76
CA ILE A 310 0.11 2.13 18.37
C ILE A 310 -0.33 2.95 19.60
N GLU A 311 -1.14 2.37 20.49
CA GLU A 311 -1.57 3.03 21.73
C GLU A 311 -0.36 3.40 22.60
N ALA A 312 0.65 2.51 22.65
CA ALA A 312 1.87 2.75 23.39
C ALA A 312 2.58 4.05 22.95
N LEU A 313 2.51 4.43 21.66
CA LEU A 313 3.10 5.70 21.17
C LEU A 313 2.51 6.96 21.82
N TYR A 314 1.26 6.90 22.29
CA TYR A 314 0.59 8.03 22.95
C TYR A 314 0.92 8.13 24.43
N SER A 315 1.46 7.06 25.02
CA SER A 315 1.79 7.01 26.43
C SER A 315 3.14 7.70 26.68
N ASP A 316 3.19 8.56 27.70
CA ASP A 316 4.47 9.06 28.21
C ASP A 316 5.29 7.95 28.90
N PHE A 317 4.72 6.74 29.03
CA PHE A 317 5.28 5.58 29.73
C PHE A 317 5.31 4.35 28.82
N ILE A 318 6.13 4.34 27.77
CA ILE A 318 6.59 3.05 27.23
C ILE A 318 7.62 2.48 28.20
N SER A 319 7.07 1.67 29.11
CA SER A 319 7.64 0.67 30.00
C SER A 319 8.57 1.12 31.14
N ALA A 320 8.15 0.73 32.35
CA ALA A 320 9.00 0.51 33.51
C ALA A 320 10.25 -0.32 33.14
N PRO A 321 11.37 -0.19 33.87
CA PRO A 321 12.69 -0.71 33.45
C PRO A 321 12.79 -2.22 33.16
N GLY A 322 11.79 -3.04 33.50
CA GLY A 322 11.85 -4.51 33.45
C GLY A 322 11.47 -5.19 32.14
N ASP A 323 10.78 -4.53 31.19
CA ASP A 323 10.24 -5.19 29.98
C ASP A 323 11.02 -4.86 28.68
N ARG A 324 12.14 -4.14 28.81
CA ARG A 324 12.86 -3.50 27.68
C ARG A 324 13.78 -4.41 26.88
N GLN A 325 13.83 -5.71 27.19
CA GLN A 325 14.66 -6.67 26.45
C GLN A 325 13.90 -7.29 25.26
N ASN A 326 12.56 -7.19 25.26
CA ASN A 326 11.67 -7.62 24.18
C ASN A 326 10.99 -6.44 23.47
N SER A 327 11.55 -5.22 23.52
CA SER A 327 10.94 -4.07 22.89
C SER A 327 10.97 -4.17 21.35
N ASN A 328 9.95 -3.60 20.71
CA ASN A 328 9.89 -3.42 19.27
C ASN A 328 10.79 -2.28 18.76
N ASP A 329 11.72 -1.79 19.59
CA ASP A 329 12.66 -0.75 19.18
C ASP A 329 13.52 -1.27 18.04
N VAL A 330 13.56 -0.55 16.92
CA VAL A 330 14.46 -0.86 15.82
C VAL A 330 15.87 -0.44 16.21
N VAL A 331 16.79 -1.41 16.21
CA VAL A 331 18.21 -1.20 16.55
C VAL A 331 19.08 -1.09 15.30
N GLU A 332 18.63 -1.65 14.19
CA GLU A 332 19.32 -1.64 12.91
C GLU A 332 18.31 -1.71 11.76
N PHE A 333 18.60 -1.03 10.66
CA PHE A 333 17.83 -1.17 9.44
C PHE A 333 18.73 -1.11 8.20
N THR A 334 18.23 -1.65 7.09
CA THR A 334 18.91 -1.65 5.79
C THR A 334 17.94 -1.28 4.69
N ILE A 335 18.32 -0.36 3.81
CA ILE A 335 17.56 -0.06 2.59
C ILE A 335 18.21 -0.81 1.44
N GLY A 336 17.43 -1.58 0.69
CA GLY A 336 17.93 -2.38 -0.42
C GLY A 336 17.04 -2.29 -1.67
N GLU A 337 17.63 -2.54 -2.83
CA GLU A 337 16.86 -2.78 -4.05
C GLU A 337 16.11 -4.12 -3.91
N ARG A 338 14.82 -4.15 -4.27
CA ARG A 338 14.15 -5.42 -4.51
C ARG A 338 14.65 -5.94 -5.85
N LYS A 339 14.83 -7.28 -5.95
CA LYS A 339 15.27 -7.94 -7.18
C LYS A 339 14.34 -7.52 -8.32
N ASN A 340 14.83 -6.64 -9.18
CA ASN A 340 14.19 -6.29 -10.43
C ASN A 340 14.62 -7.32 -11.47
N ASP A 341 13.74 -7.65 -12.41
CA ASP A 341 14.07 -8.56 -13.53
C ASP A 341 15.12 -7.97 -14.50
N PHE A 342 15.66 -6.79 -14.19
CA PHE A 342 16.61 -6.05 -15.02
C PHE A 342 18.01 -6.03 -14.39
N PRO A 343 19.08 -6.23 -15.18
CA PRO A 343 20.45 -6.37 -14.69
C PRO A 343 21.16 -5.05 -14.31
N TRP A 344 20.44 -3.91 -14.24
CA TRP A 344 21.02 -2.58 -14.03
C TRP A 344 20.45 -1.89 -12.78
N HIS A 345 21.30 -1.15 -12.06
CA HIS A 345 20.92 -0.38 -10.87
C HIS A 345 19.99 0.79 -11.23
N ILE A 346 18.78 0.78 -10.66
CA ILE A 346 17.75 1.80 -10.89
C ILE A 346 17.85 2.90 -9.83
N LEU A 347 18.15 2.51 -8.59
CA LEU A 347 18.37 3.40 -7.48
C LEU A 347 19.86 3.76 -7.40
N SER A 348 20.14 4.95 -6.89
CA SER A 348 21.52 5.33 -6.56
C SER A 348 22.01 4.49 -5.40
N ASP A 349 23.24 4.01 -5.49
CA ASP A 349 23.90 3.28 -4.41
C ASP A 349 23.98 4.09 -3.12
N HIS A 350 23.90 5.42 -3.19
CA HIS A 350 24.00 6.29 -2.03
C HIS A 350 22.63 6.83 -1.61
N CYS A 351 22.36 6.79 -0.31
CA CYS A 351 21.19 7.41 0.29
C CYS A 351 21.60 8.35 1.43
N THR A 352 20.74 9.35 1.69
CA THR A 352 20.88 10.23 2.86
C THR A 352 19.74 9.92 3.81
N ILE A 353 20.07 9.68 5.07
CA ILE A 353 19.15 9.32 6.14
C ILE A 353 19.21 10.44 7.18
N GLU A 354 18.08 11.02 7.50
CA GLU A 354 17.93 11.99 8.57
C GLU A 354 17.08 11.36 9.67
N LEU A 355 17.63 11.25 10.87
CA LEU A 355 16.95 10.72 12.05
C LEU A 355 16.58 11.85 12.99
N PHE A 356 15.38 11.76 13.55
CA PHE A 356 14.81 12.75 14.45
C PHE A 356 14.23 12.06 15.68
N SER A 357 14.36 12.71 16.84
CA SER A 357 13.60 12.39 18.05
C SER A 357 12.29 13.15 17.99
N LEU A 358 11.18 12.46 18.24
CA LEU A 358 9.89 13.11 18.45
C LEU A 358 9.72 13.44 19.93
N GLU A 359 9.88 14.72 20.28
CA GLU A 359 9.82 15.20 21.66
C GLU A 359 8.51 15.99 21.91
N ASN A 360 7.85 15.73 23.04
CA ASN A 360 6.72 16.53 23.52
C ASN A 360 7.25 17.79 24.22
N HIS A 361 6.78 18.98 23.81
CA HIS A 361 7.27 20.26 24.30
C HIS A 361 6.37 20.93 25.36
N ASN A 362 5.45 20.16 25.97
CA ASN A 362 4.52 20.66 26.99
C ASN A 362 4.91 20.26 28.41
#